data_AF-A0AAP9GBD9-F1
#
_entry.id   AF-A0AAP9GBD9-F1
#
_cell.length_a   1.000
_cell.length_b   1.000
_cell.length_c   1.000
_cell.angle_alpha   90.00
_cell.angle_beta   90.00
_cell.angle_gamma   90.00
#
_symmetry.space_group_name_H-M   'P 1'
#
loop_
_entity.id
_entity.type
_entity.pdbx_description
1 polymer ?
#
loop_
_entity_poly.entity_id
_entity_poly.type
_entity_poly.pdbx_seq_one_letter_code
_entity_poly.pdbx_strand_id
1 'polypeptide(L)'
;MCHSLARAKLSRVLGSALAVVMKRKPNGHWTLERCIDAAKKCETRSEFSKSSAGVIAKRNGWADLIEAFLPGQARMPSGYWTIGRCIEAAKKCETRQEFWRSPAGGALRRNGWHCEIEPFLSGAPRKPSGYWTIERSIEAAKKCETRQEFWEMAGDAVRKNGWHDEVEPFLPGTPRKPSGYWTIEHCIEAAKEFETRREFNKSSAGVIARRNGWLETIELFLPTTYYPSGYWTIERCIEVAKESETRSKFWATSAGRVVVRNGWHDYVATYLPKVERSSLLRCIYAITNDELRVAYVGLTYDFEKRMATHKTGRYKPTALLTEHFSTKFTQLTDYIPESDAQELERMYGEEYKQTYSMISRDVNYGQLGSSHRVTNTSIKSAALQCQTRTEFVERFPSEYNAARNRKMLDKVCEHMISGWVLKEPTDNELVVTALLYQTKMDFHKSSRSRYSLFCKRKLQYRIAEYLPSTAQLLAVGNSTGSYHTPHGNFISSNAAAKAIGISSSTIDTRCKKPDRIINSYCKVPKEWMGKTWREVGWWFEPK
;
A
#
# COMPACT_ATOMS: atom_id res chain seq x y z
N MET A 1 6.65 7.20 2.79
CA MET A 1 5.17 7.30 2.84
C MET A 1 4.42 5.97 2.55
N CYS A 2 5.08 4.82 2.32
CA CYS A 2 4.38 3.52 2.19
C CYS A 2 4.18 2.74 3.50
N HIS A 3 4.80 3.15 4.62
CA HIS A 3 4.68 2.45 5.91
C HIS A 3 3.45 2.85 6.74
N SER A 4 2.79 3.98 6.44
CA SER A 4 1.61 4.45 7.19
C SER A 4 0.30 3.79 6.73
N LEU A 5 0.19 3.41 5.44
CA LEU A 5 -1.00 2.78 4.88
C LEU A 5 -1.13 1.28 5.23
N ALA A 6 -0.01 0.59 5.48
CA ALA A 6 -0.01 -0.80 5.95
C ALA A 6 -0.49 -0.93 7.41
N ARG A 7 -0.21 0.08 8.25
CA ARG A 7 -0.67 0.11 9.66
C ARG A 7 -2.17 0.34 9.79
N ALA A 8 -2.78 1.09 8.87
CA ALA A 8 -4.23 1.37 8.88
C ALA A 8 -5.09 0.20 8.36
N LYS A 9 -4.54 -0.68 7.50
CA LYS A 9 -5.25 -1.91 7.08
C LYS A 9 -5.15 -3.03 8.12
N LEU A 10 -4.05 -3.10 8.89
CA LEU A 10 -3.92 -4.03 10.00
C LEU A 10 -4.80 -3.67 11.20
N SER A 11 -5.03 -2.39 11.51
CA SER A 11 -5.92 -2.00 12.61
C SER A 11 -7.40 -2.28 12.31
N ARG A 12 -7.82 -2.25 11.04
CA ARG A 12 -9.21 -2.52 10.64
C ARG A 12 -9.55 -4.01 10.54
N VAL A 13 -8.55 -4.88 10.35
CA VAL A 13 -8.70 -6.35 10.39
C VAL A 13 -8.50 -6.90 11.82
N LEU A 14 -7.67 -6.25 12.65
CA LEU A 14 -7.51 -6.63 14.07
C LEU A 14 -8.60 -6.05 14.99
N GLY A 15 -9.32 -5.01 14.54
CA GLY A 15 -10.43 -4.41 15.30
C GLY A 15 -11.70 -5.27 15.38
N SER A 16 -11.84 -6.30 14.54
CA SER A 16 -12.98 -7.23 14.56
C SER A 16 -12.62 -8.65 15.02
N ALA A 17 -11.35 -8.92 15.30
CA ALA A 17 -10.87 -10.21 15.83
C ALA A 17 -10.47 -10.19 17.31
N LEU A 18 -10.54 -9.02 17.97
CA LEU A 18 -10.46 -8.86 19.43
C LEU A 18 -11.86 -8.91 20.06
N ALA A 19 -12.72 -9.81 19.56
CA ALA A 19 -13.93 -10.21 20.24
C ALA A 19 -13.53 -10.93 21.53
N VAL A 20 -13.58 -10.19 22.64
CA VAL A 20 -13.74 -10.63 24.02
C VAL A 20 -13.24 -12.06 24.24
N VAL A 21 -11.92 -12.21 24.43
CA VAL A 21 -11.43 -13.36 25.21
C VAL A 21 -12.00 -13.16 26.61
N MET A 22 -13.20 -13.67 26.85
CA MET A 22 -13.75 -13.80 28.19
C MET A 22 -12.74 -14.67 28.94
N LYS A 23 -11.91 -14.04 29.77
CA LYS A 23 -10.99 -14.73 30.68
C LYS A 23 -11.82 -15.79 31.38
N ARG A 24 -11.59 -17.07 31.04
CA ARG A 24 -12.31 -18.19 31.65
C ARG A 24 -12.06 -18.10 33.15
N LYS A 25 -13.13 -17.93 33.92
CA LYS A 25 -13.06 -17.91 35.38
C LYS A 25 -12.52 -19.27 35.86
N PRO A 26 -11.73 -19.31 36.95
CA PRO A 26 -11.12 -20.55 37.45
C PRO A 26 -12.17 -21.66 37.66
N ASN A 27 -11.74 -22.92 37.54
CA ASN A 27 -12.61 -24.07 37.85
C ASN A 27 -13.10 -23.96 39.31
N GLY A 28 -14.41 -24.14 39.52
CA GLY A 28 -15.06 -23.96 40.83
C GLY A 28 -15.52 -22.53 41.16
N HIS A 29 -15.29 -21.55 40.28
CA HIS A 29 -15.75 -20.16 40.50
C HIS A 29 -17.28 -20.05 40.58
N TRP A 30 -18.02 -20.90 39.87
CA TRP A 30 -19.48 -20.83 39.81
C TRP A 30 -20.11 -21.82 40.80
N THR A 31 -20.55 -21.29 41.94
CA THR A 31 -21.38 -21.97 42.94
C THR A 31 -22.86 -21.66 42.71
N LEU A 32 -23.76 -22.43 43.32
CA LEU A 32 -25.21 -22.23 43.22
C LEU A 32 -25.61 -20.79 43.58
N GLU A 33 -25.12 -20.28 44.71
CA GLU A 33 -25.37 -18.91 45.19
C GLU A 33 -24.91 -17.85 44.17
N ARG A 34 -23.75 -18.03 43.54
CA ARG A 34 -23.22 -17.09 42.55
C ARG A 34 -23.99 -17.15 41.23
N CYS A 35 -24.55 -18.30 40.89
CA CYS A 35 -25.47 -18.43 39.77
C CYS A 35 -26.82 -17.77 40.06
N ILE A 36 -27.33 -17.84 41.30
CA ILE A 36 -28.53 -17.12 41.76
C ILE A 36 -28.30 -15.60 41.72
N ASP A 37 -27.15 -15.12 42.19
CA ASP A 37 -26.80 -13.69 42.12
C ASP A 37 -26.64 -13.19 40.69
N ALA A 38 -26.10 -14.03 39.80
CA ALA A 38 -26.04 -13.72 38.37
C ALA A 38 -27.42 -13.71 37.73
N ALA A 39 -28.33 -14.61 38.16
CA ALA A 39 -29.72 -14.65 37.69
C ALA A 39 -30.50 -13.39 38.07
N LYS A 40 -30.34 -12.92 39.32
CA LYS A 40 -30.95 -11.66 39.80
C LYS A 40 -30.47 -10.42 39.04
N LYS A 41 -29.28 -10.47 38.44
CA LYS A 41 -28.68 -9.34 37.69
C LYS A 41 -29.09 -9.29 36.22
N CYS A 42 -29.64 -10.37 35.67
CA CYS A 42 -30.05 -10.40 34.27
C CYS A 42 -31.47 -9.84 34.12
N GLU A 43 -31.73 -9.08 33.06
CA GLU A 43 -33.05 -8.48 32.82
C GLU A 43 -34.04 -9.49 32.23
N THR A 44 -33.54 -10.48 31.48
CA THR A 44 -34.38 -11.50 30.84
C THR A 44 -33.84 -12.92 31.00
N ARG A 45 -34.75 -13.89 31.04
CA ARG A 45 -34.41 -15.35 31.03
C ARG A 45 -33.49 -15.74 29.86
N SER A 46 -33.68 -15.13 28.69
CA SER A 46 -32.88 -15.43 27.48
C SER A 46 -31.43 -14.97 27.65
N GLU A 47 -31.23 -13.80 28.26
CA GLU A 47 -29.92 -13.27 28.59
C GLU A 47 -29.19 -14.16 29.61
N PHE A 48 -29.87 -14.53 30.71
CA PHE A 48 -29.29 -15.43 31.71
C PHE A 48 -28.92 -16.79 31.11
N SER A 49 -29.80 -17.39 30.28
CA SER A 49 -29.53 -18.69 29.66
C SER A 49 -28.33 -18.68 28.71
N LYS A 50 -27.95 -17.53 28.16
CA LYS A 50 -26.78 -17.37 27.29
C LYS A 50 -25.51 -17.00 28.09
N SER A 51 -25.66 -16.58 29.34
CA SER A 51 -24.54 -16.24 30.21
C SER A 51 -23.74 -17.48 30.63
N SER A 52 -22.49 -17.27 31.02
CA SER A 52 -21.63 -18.33 31.57
C SER A 52 -22.22 -18.97 32.85
N ALA A 53 -22.94 -18.20 33.66
CA ALA A 53 -23.66 -18.71 34.83
C ALA A 53 -24.82 -19.64 34.43
N GLY A 54 -25.62 -19.25 33.42
CA GLY A 54 -26.74 -20.06 32.95
C GLY A 54 -26.32 -21.36 32.27
N VAL A 55 -25.20 -21.37 31.56
CA VAL A 55 -24.62 -22.61 30.98
C VAL A 55 -24.18 -23.59 32.07
N ILE A 56 -23.54 -23.09 33.13
CA ILE A 56 -23.06 -23.92 34.24
C ILE A 56 -24.21 -24.41 35.12
N ALA A 57 -25.21 -23.56 35.37
CA ALA A 57 -26.43 -23.94 36.07
C ALA A 57 -27.14 -25.12 35.39
N LYS A 58 -27.23 -25.12 34.05
CA LYS A 58 -27.77 -26.26 33.29
C LYS A 58 -26.90 -27.50 33.42
N ARG A 59 -25.57 -27.35 33.36
CA ARG A 59 -24.63 -28.47 33.44
C ARG A 59 -24.65 -29.17 34.80
N ASN A 60 -24.92 -28.43 35.87
CA ASN A 60 -24.98 -28.93 37.24
C ASN A 60 -26.40 -29.24 37.73
N GLY A 61 -27.43 -29.13 36.88
CA GLY A 61 -28.82 -29.41 37.25
C GLY A 61 -29.46 -28.39 38.21
N TRP A 62 -28.92 -27.18 38.30
CA TRP A 62 -29.41 -26.11 39.19
C TRP A 62 -30.52 -25.25 38.55
N ALA A 63 -31.03 -25.65 37.39
CA ALA A 63 -31.98 -24.87 36.62
C ALA A 63 -33.27 -24.59 37.41
N ASP A 64 -33.81 -25.59 38.09
CA ASP A 64 -35.08 -25.50 38.83
C ASP A 64 -34.94 -24.62 40.08
N LEU A 65 -33.79 -24.70 40.76
CA LEU A 65 -33.48 -23.88 41.94
C LEU A 65 -33.28 -22.40 41.60
N ILE A 66 -32.81 -22.10 40.39
CA ILE A 66 -32.54 -20.73 39.93
C ILE A 66 -33.79 -20.13 39.23
N GLU A 67 -34.69 -20.97 38.71
CA GLU A 67 -35.89 -20.53 37.99
C GLU A 67 -36.81 -19.64 38.84
N ALA A 68 -36.87 -19.87 40.16
CA ALA A 68 -37.61 -19.03 41.10
C ALA A 68 -37.09 -17.58 41.21
N PHE A 69 -35.83 -17.33 40.79
CA PHE A 69 -35.15 -16.04 40.95
C PHE A 69 -34.94 -15.29 39.62
N LEU A 70 -35.41 -15.84 38.50
CA LEU A 70 -35.28 -15.20 37.18
C LEU A 70 -36.48 -14.28 36.89
N PRO A 71 -36.25 -13.05 36.40
CA PRO A 71 -37.35 -12.22 35.89
C PRO A 71 -37.93 -12.87 34.63
N GLY A 72 -39.16 -13.37 34.75
CA GLY A 72 -39.91 -13.97 33.66
C GLY A 72 -40.94 -12.99 33.11
N GLN A 73 -40.88 -12.70 31.80
CA GLN A 73 -42.13 -12.53 31.04
C GLN A 73 -42.90 -13.83 31.19
N ALA A 74 -44.03 -13.78 31.90
CA ALA A 74 -44.90 -14.93 32.10
C ALA A 74 -45.20 -15.59 30.75
N ARG A 75 -44.76 -16.85 30.58
CA ARG A 75 -45.40 -17.71 29.57
C ARG A 75 -46.86 -17.74 29.94
N MET A 76 -47.69 -17.24 29.05
CA MET A 76 -49.12 -17.21 29.29
C MET A 76 -49.62 -18.65 29.54
N PRO A 77 -50.45 -18.86 30.58
CA PRO A 77 -50.92 -20.18 30.95
C PRO A 77 -51.48 -20.96 29.76
N SER A 78 -51.39 -22.29 29.82
CA SER A 78 -52.06 -23.16 28.83
C SER A 78 -53.53 -22.75 28.71
N GLY A 79 -54.01 -22.48 27.49
CA GLY A 79 -55.37 -21.99 27.24
C GLY A 79 -55.58 -20.47 27.32
N TYR A 80 -54.54 -19.66 27.59
CA TYR A 80 -54.67 -18.19 27.61
C TYR A 80 -55.15 -17.60 26.29
N TRP A 81 -54.71 -18.18 25.17
CA TRP A 81 -55.11 -17.77 23.83
C TRP A 81 -56.41 -18.49 23.47
N THR A 82 -57.52 -17.78 23.67
CA THR A 82 -58.82 -18.13 23.13
C THR A 82 -59.01 -17.44 21.78
N ILE A 83 -59.95 -17.95 20.98
CA ILE A 83 -60.22 -17.39 19.66
C ILE A 83 -60.64 -15.91 19.73
N GLY A 84 -61.45 -15.53 20.73
CA GLY A 84 -61.84 -14.14 20.96
C GLY A 84 -60.66 -13.21 21.23
N ARG A 85 -59.66 -13.66 22.00
CA ARG A 85 -58.43 -12.87 22.26
C ARG A 85 -57.54 -12.76 21.03
N CYS A 86 -57.51 -13.79 20.19
CA CYS A 86 -56.85 -13.71 18.90
C CYS A 86 -57.54 -12.68 17.99
N ILE A 87 -58.89 -12.61 17.99
CA ILE A 87 -59.65 -11.61 17.21
C ILE A 87 -59.36 -10.19 17.69
N GLU A 88 -59.30 -9.96 19.00
CA GLU A 88 -58.92 -8.65 19.55
C GLU A 88 -57.48 -8.26 19.20
N ALA A 89 -56.56 -9.23 19.21
CA ALA A 89 -55.19 -9.00 18.77
C ALA A 89 -55.10 -8.73 17.26
N ALA A 90 -55.94 -9.39 16.45
CA ALA A 90 -56.03 -9.16 15.00
C ALA A 90 -56.50 -7.75 14.68
N LYS A 91 -57.53 -7.26 15.39
CA LYS A 91 -58.04 -5.88 15.25
C LYS A 91 -57.01 -4.80 15.63
N LYS A 92 -56.02 -5.13 16.46
CA LYS A 92 -54.96 -4.20 16.89
C LYS A 92 -53.79 -4.11 15.91
N CYS A 93 -53.64 -5.05 14.99
CA CYS A 93 -52.54 -5.06 14.03
C CYS A 93 -52.96 -4.32 12.75
N GLU A 94 -52.07 -3.48 12.21
CA GLU A 94 -52.34 -2.73 10.98
C GLU A 94 -52.22 -3.62 9.74
N THR A 95 -51.30 -4.59 9.79
CA THR A 95 -51.00 -5.47 8.66
C THR A 95 -51.13 -6.96 9.00
N ARG A 96 -51.57 -7.75 8.02
CA ARG A 96 -51.61 -9.22 8.11
C ARG A 96 -50.26 -9.81 8.55
N GLN A 97 -49.14 -9.29 8.04
CA GLN A 97 -47.82 -9.87 8.32
C GLN A 97 -47.36 -9.62 9.77
N GLU A 98 -47.69 -8.46 10.32
CA GLU A 98 -47.45 -8.12 11.72
C GLU A 98 -48.21 -9.05 12.66
N PHE A 99 -49.50 -9.28 12.38
CA PHE A 99 -50.32 -10.18 13.18
C PHE A 99 -49.76 -11.62 13.18
N TRP A 100 -49.36 -12.15 12.02
CA TRP A 100 -48.79 -13.50 11.94
C TRP A 100 -47.43 -13.66 12.62
N ARG A 101 -46.73 -12.56 12.93
CA ARG A 101 -45.49 -12.55 13.72
C ARG A 101 -45.75 -12.45 15.24
N SER A 102 -46.96 -12.09 15.65
CA SER A 102 -47.34 -11.98 17.05
C SER A 102 -47.51 -13.35 17.74
N PRO A 103 -47.48 -13.40 19.09
CA PRO A 103 -47.82 -14.60 19.85
C PRO A 103 -49.23 -15.14 19.56
N ALA A 104 -50.20 -14.26 19.25
CA ALA A 104 -51.57 -14.63 18.85
C ALA A 104 -51.58 -15.38 17.51
N GLY A 105 -50.83 -14.89 16.51
CA GLY A 105 -50.65 -15.58 15.22
C GLY A 105 -49.94 -16.94 15.36
N GLY A 106 -49.05 -17.07 16.35
CA GLY A 106 -48.44 -18.35 16.73
C GLY A 106 -49.39 -19.33 17.44
N ALA A 107 -50.38 -18.84 18.19
CA ALA A 107 -51.41 -19.67 18.81
C ALA A 107 -52.42 -20.20 17.76
N LEU A 108 -52.82 -19.34 16.82
CA LEU A 108 -53.67 -19.67 15.68
C LEU A 108 -53.12 -20.84 14.84
N ARG A 109 -51.83 -20.79 14.47
CA ARG A 109 -51.18 -21.87 13.70
C ARG A 109 -51.20 -23.23 14.41
N ARG A 110 -51.14 -23.21 15.74
CA ARG A 110 -51.12 -24.44 16.56
C ARG A 110 -52.52 -25.03 16.75
N ASN A 111 -53.54 -24.19 16.80
CA ASN A 111 -54.91 -24.60 17.07
C ASN A 111 -55.79 -24.69 15.80
N GLY A 112 -55.29 -24.30 14.63
CA GLY A 112 -56.00 -24.42 13.35
C GLY A 112 -57.14 -23.41 13.14
N TRP A 113 -57.28 -22.37 13.95
CA TRP A 113 -58.38 -21.38 13.88
C TRP A 113 -58.26 -20.36 12.72
N HIS A 114 -57.65 -20.75 11.60
CA HIS A 114 -57.33 -19.86 10.48
C HIS A 114 -58.58 -19.22 9.85
N CYS A 115 -59.65 -19.98 9.68
CA CYS A 115 -60.85 -19.53 8.96
C CYS A 115 -61.67 -18.49 9.73
N GLU A 116 -61.71 -18.59 11.05
CA GLU A 116 -62.58 -17.74 11.90
C GLU A 116 -62.02 -16.33 12.09
N ILE A 117 -60.72 -16.13 11.85
CA ILE A 117 -60.04 -14.83 12.02
C ILE A 117 -59.80 -14.10 10.70
N GLU A 118 -59.89 -14.79 9.56
CA GLU A 118 -59.62 -14.23 8.24
C GLU A 118 -60.48 -13.01 7.88
N PRO A 119 -61.77 -12.91 8.25
CA PRO A 119 -62.57 -11.71 8.01
C PRO A 119 -62.10 -10.46 8.76
N PHE A 120 -61.29 -10.62 9.82
CA PHE A 120 -60.88 -9.54 10.73
C PHE A 120 -59.46 -9.03 10.50
N LEU A 121 -58.74 -9.57 9.51
CA LEU A 121 -57.38 -9.15 9.16
C LEU A 121 -57.40 -8.16 8.00
N SER A 122 -56.88 -6.95 8.22
CA SER A 122 -56.66 -5.95 7.17
C SER A 122 -55.58 -6.41 6.18
N GLY A 123 -55.98 -6.61 4.91
CA GLY A 123 -55.10 -6.94 3.78
C GLY A 123 -55.83 -7.74 2.69
N ALA A 124 -55.42 -7.56 1.43
CA ALA A 124 -56.03 -8.26 0.30
C ALA A 124 -56.04 -9.79 0.52
N PRO A 125 -57.16 -10.49 0.26
CA PRO A 125 -57.23 -11.93 0.42
C PRO A 125 -56.19 -12.60 -0.49
N ARG A 126 -55.44 -13.57 0.06
CA ARG A 126 -54.61 -14.44 -0.79
C ARG A 126 -55.53 -15.22 -1.72
N LYS A 127 -55.12 -15.37 -2.98
CA LYS A 127 -55.78 -16.28 -3.92
C LYS A 127 -55.85 -17.69 -3.28
N PRO A 128 -57.02 -18.36 -3.30
CA PRO A 128 -57.19 -19.67 -2.68
C PRO A 128 -56.17 -20.69 -3.17
N SER A 129 -55.88 -21.70 -2.35
CA SER A 129 -55.05 -22.84 -2.76
C SER A 129 -55.69 -23.50 -4.00
N GLY A 130 -54.89 -23.73 -5.05
CA GLY A 130 -55.39 -24.26 -6.33
C GLY A 130 -55.99 -23.22 -7.30
N TYR A 131 -55.96 -21.92 -6.97
CA TYR A 131 -56.41 -20.86 -7.89
C TYR A 131 -55.65 -20.90 -9.23
N TRP A 132 -54.36 -21.19 -9.21
CA TRP A 132 -53.54 -21.28 -10.41
C TRP A 132 -53.61 -22.69 -10.99
N THR A 133 -54.34 -22.81 -12.10
CA THR A 133 -54.28 -23.96 -13.01
C THR A 133 -53.35 -23.64 -14.18
N ILE A 134 -52.97 -24.66 -14.93
CA ILE A 134 -52.16 -24.49 -16.15
C ILE A 134 -52.84 -23.55 -17.15
N GLU A 135 -54.15 -23.73 -17.38
CA GLU A 135 -54.97 -22.92 -18.28
C GLU A 135 -54.98 -21.45 -17.87
N ARG A 136 -55.16 -21.17 -16.58
CA ARG A 136 -55.16 -19.79 -16.05
C ARG A 136 -53.77 -19.15 -16.08
N SER A 137 -52.72 -19.97 -15.99
CA SER A 137 -51.35 -19.51 -16.14
C SER A 137 -51.06 -19.15 -17.61
N ILE A 138 -51.60 -19.91 -18.56
CA ILE A 138 -51.51 -19.60 -20.01
C ILE A 138 -52.32 -18.35 -20.35
N GLU A 139 -53.52 -18.20 -19.80
CA GLU A 139 -54.35 -17.00 -19.98
C GLU A 139 -53.65 -15.75 -19.41
N ALA A 140 -53.07 -15.87 -18.22
CA ALA A 140 -52.26 -14.79 -17.63
C ALA A 140 -51.02 -14.48 -18.47
N ALA A 141 -50.34 -15.49 -19.02
CA ALA A 141 -49.18 -15.32 -19.91
C ALA A 141 -49.55 -14.52 -21.17
N LYS A 142 -50.69 -14.83 -21.80
CA LYS A 142 -51.21 -14.11 -22.97
C LYS A 142 -51.60 -12.66 -22.67
N LYS A 143 -52.00 -12.37 -21.43
CA LYS A 143 -52.46 -11.04 -21.01
C LYS A 143 -51.31 -10.10 -20.63
N CYS A 144 -50.19 -10.62 -20.15
CA CYS A 144 -49.06 -9.80 -19.72
C CYS A 144 -48.34 -9.22 -20.95
N GLU A 145 -47.93 -7.95 -20.86
CA GLU A 145 -47.15 -7.30 -21.94
C GLU A 145 -45.67 -7.68 -21.86
N THR A 146 -45.19 -7.95 -20.64
CA THR A 146 -43.79 -8.29 -20.39
C THR A 146 -43.64 -9.60 -19.63
N ARG A 147 -42.53 -10.29 -19.89
CA ARG A 147 -42.18 -11.52 -19.17
C ARG A 147 -42.12 -11.31 -17.65
N GLN A 148 -41.59 -10.18 -17.21
CA GLN A 148 -41.42 -9.89 -15.79
C GLN A 148 -42.76 -9.80 -15.05
N GLU A 149 -43.72 -9.08 -15.63
CA GLU A 149 -45.08 -8.94 -15.10
C GLU A 149 -45.75 -10.31 -14.89
N PHE A 150 -45.56 -11.23 -15.84
CA PHE A 150 -46.05 -12.60 -15.72
C PHE A 150 -45.41 -13.35 -14.53
N TRP A 151 -44.09 -13.26 -14.37
CA TRP A 151 -43.38 -13.96 -13.28
C TRP A 151 -43.75 -13.43 -11.89
N GLU A 152 -44.08 -12.14 -11.78
CA GLU A 152 -44.59 -11.54 -10.55
C GLU A 152 -46.02 -12.00 -10.23
N MET A 153 -46.84 -12.25 -11.25
CA MET A 153 -48.24 -12.63 -11.09
C MET A 153 -48.45 -14.14 -10.84
N ALA A 154 -47.85 -14.99 -11.68
CA ALA A 154 -48.09 -16.44 -11.70
C ALA A 154 -46.81 -17.29 -11.64
N GLY A 155 -45.63 -16.65 -11.62
CA GLY A 155 -44.34 -17.34 -11.73
C GLY A 155 -44.06 -18.33 -10.60
N ASP A 156 -44.54 -18.06 -9.39
CA ASP A 156 -44.39 -18.96 -8.25
C ASP A 156 -45.23 -20.24 -8.40
N ALA A 157 -46.37 -20.18 -9.07
CA ALA A 157 -47.21 -21.36 -9.33
C ALA A 157 -46.57 -22.25 -10.41
N VAL A 158 -46.12 -21.64 -11.51
CA VAL A 158 -45.43 -22.33 -12.61
C VAL A 158 -44.18 -23.07 -12.10
N ARG A 159 -43.39 -22.44 -11.22
CA ARG A 159 -42.17 -23.03 -10.66
C ARG A 159 -42.44 -24.22 -9.75
N LYS A 160 -43.50 -24.15 -8.94
CA LYS A 160 -43.86 -25.22 -7.98
C LYS A 160 -44.43 -26.45 -8.68
N ASN A 161 -45.15 -26.26 -9.77
CA ASN A 161 -45.83 -27.33 -10.49
C ASN A 161 -45.07 -27.82 -11.73
N GLY A 162 -43.97 -27.16 -12.12
CA GLY A 162 -43.13 -27.58 -13.25
C GLY A 162 -43.69 -27.22 -14.64
N TRP A 163 -44.71 -26.35 -14.74
CA TRP A 163 -45.38 -25.97 -16.00
C TRP A 163 -44.56 -25.03 -16.90
N HIS A 164 -43.23 -25.08 -16.81
CA HIS A 164 -42.35 -24.16 -17.53
C HIS A 164 -42.50 -24.32 -19.05
N ASP A 165 -42.41 -25.55 -19.54
CA ASP A 165 -42.40 -25.83 -20.98
C ASP A 165 -43.75 -25.55 -21.65
N GLU A 166 -44.84 -25.68 -20.89
CA GLU A 166 -46.21 -25.50 -21.38
C GLU A 166 -46.61 -24.01 -21.44
N VAL A 167 -46.05 -23.19 -20.55
CA VAL A 167 -46.37 -21.75 -20.45
C VAL A 167 -45.39 -20.89 -21.26
N GLU A 168 -44.13 -21.31 -21.40
CA GLU A 168 -43.05 -20.57 -22.09
C GLU A 168 -43.41 -20.10 -23.51
N PRO A 169 -44.09 -20.89 -24.38
CA PRO A 169 -44.43 -20.47 -25.74
C PRO A 169 -45.40 -19.28 -25.80
N PHE A 170 -46.15 -19.03 -24.71
CA PHE A 170 -47.16 -17.99 -24.64
C PHE A 170 -46.66 -16.69 -23.98
N LEU A 171 -45.38 -16.64 -23.58
CA LEU A 171 -44.80 -15.46 -22.96
C LEU A 171 -44.24 -14.46 -23.99
N PRO A 172 -44.43 -13.14 -23.77
CA PRO A 172 -43.84 -12.13 -24.64
C PRO A 172 -42.31 -12.07 -24.47
N GLY A 173 -41.58 -12.06 -25.60
CA GLY A 173 -40.12 -11.97 -25.67
C GLY A 173 -39.46 -13.13 -26.42
N THR A 174 -38.13 -13.10 -26.58
CA THR A 174 -37.41 -14.23 -27.18
C THR A 174 -37.45 -15.45 -26.25
N PRO A 175 -37.74 -16.66 -26.78
CA PRO A 175 -37.76 -17.88 -25.96
C PRO A 175 -36.43 -18.06 -25.25
N ARG A 176 -36.45 -18.42 -23.96
CA ARG A 176 -35.22 -18.93 -23.35
C ARG A 176 -34.83 -20.22 -24.05
N LYS A 177 -33.55 -20.36 -24.37
CA LYS A 177 -33.04 -21.63 -24.91
C LYS A 177 -33.35 -22.75 -23.89
N PRO A 178 -33.81 -23.93 -24.33
CA PRO A 178 -34.22 -25.02 -23.45
C PRO A 178 -33.14 -25.41 -22.44
N SER A 179 -33.56 -25.96 -21.29
CA SER A 179 -32.63 -26.54 -20.31
C SER A 179 -31.77 -27.61 -20.99
N GLY A 180 -30.44 -27.47 -20.90
CA GLY A 180 -29.49 -28.39 -21.56
C GLY A 180 -29.06 -28.01 -22.98
N TYR A 181 -29.58 -26.92 -23.57
CA TYR A 181 -29.15 -26.46 -24.90
C TYR A 181 -27.64 -26.18 -24.99
N TRP A 182 -27.04 -25.66 -23.92
CA TRP A 182 -25.64 -25.27 -23.91
C TRP A 182 -24.73 -26.46 -23.62
N THR A 183 -24.41 -27.21 -24.67
CA THR A 183 -23.30 -28.18 -24.67
C THR A 183 -21.97 -27.48 -24.95
N ILE A 184 -20.84 -28.18 -24.72
CA ILE A 184 -19.52 -27.64 -25.01
C ILE A 184 -19.37 -27.26 -26.49
N GLU A 185 -19.95 -28.03 -27.40
CA GLU A 185 -19.96 -27.79 -28.84
C GLU A 185 -20.71 -26.49 -29.19
N HIS A 186 -21.91 -26.30 -28.64
CA HIS A 186 -22.69 -25.07 -28.84
C HIS A 186 -21.97 -23.85 -28.26
N CYS A 187 -21.20 -24.01 -27.18
CA CYS A 187 -20.36 -22.94 -26.66
C CYS A 187 -19.15 -22.64 -27.57
N ILE A 188 -18.57 -23.65 -28.24
CA ILE A 188 -17.49 -23.48 -29.21
C ILE A 188 -18.01 -22.78 -30.48
N GLU A 189 -19.17 -23.17 -30.99
CA GLU A 189 -19.80 -22.51 -32.14
C GLU A 189 -20.11 -21.05 -31.83
N ALA A 190 -20.75 -20.79 -30.69
CA ALA A 190 -21.00 -19.42 -30.24
C ALA A 190 -19.70 -18.63 -30.05
N ALA A 191 -18.61 -19.27 -29.62
CA ALA A 191 -17.32 -18.60 -29.42
C ALA A 191 -16.72 -18.07 -30.73
N LYS A 192 -16.95 -18.76 -31.86
CA LYS A 192 -16.45 -18.33 -33.18
C LYS A 192 -17.09 -17.04 -33.68
N GLU A 193 -18.28 -16.69 -33.19
CA GLU A 193 -18.99 -15.46 -33.58
C GLU A 193 -18.43 -14.20 -32.89
N PHE A 194 -17.61 -14.35 -31.84
CA PHE A 194 -17.07 -13.21 -31.09
C PHE A 194 -15.63 -12.90 -31.50
N GLU A 195 -15.36 -11.62 -31.76
CA GLU A 195 -14.03 -11.12 -32.09
C GLU A 195 -13.07 -11.16 -30.89
N THR A 196 -13.60 -10.98 -29.68
CA THR A 196 -12.78 -10.91 -28.47
C THR A 196 -13.23 -11.84 -27.35
N ARG A 197 -12.24 -12.35 -26.62
CA ARG A 197 -12.43 -13.11 -25.36
C ARG A 197 -13.34 -12.39 -24.36
N ARG A 198 -13.25 -11.06 -24.32
CA ARG A 198 -14.01 -10.22 -23.38
C ARG A 198 -15.49 -10.18 -23.72
N GLU A 199 -15.83 -10.11 -25.01
CA GLU A 199 -17.21 -10.14 -25.48
C GLU A 199 -17.83 -11.52 -25.29
N PHE A 200 -17.10 -12.58 -25.67
CA PHE A 200 -17.56 -13.94 -25.43
C PHE A 200 -17.84 -14.20 -23.94
N ASN A 201 -16.96 -13.75 -23.03
CA ASN A 201 -17.18 -13.92 -21.58
C ASN A 201 -18.45 -13.25 -21.03
N LYS A 202 -18.95 -12.22 -21.71
CA LYS A 202 -20.20 -11.53 -21.35
C LYS A 202 -21.44 -12.21 -21.91
N SER A 203 -21.30 -13.07 -22.92
CA SER A 203 -22.42 -13.78 -23.54
C SER A 203 -22.97 -14.89 -22.65
N SER A 204 -24.19 -15.36 -22.95
CA SER A 204 -24.80 -16.51 -22.27
C SER A 204 -23.95 -17.78 -22.39
N ALA A 205 -23.34 -18.01 -23.56
CA ALA A 205 -22.38 -19.09 -23.80
C ALA A 205 -21.15 -18.98 -22.88
N GLY A 206 -20.55 -17.79 -22.78
CA GLY A 206 -19.37 -17.58 -21.93
C GLY A 206 -19.66 -17.65 -20.43
N VAL A 207 -20.87 -17.31 -19.99
CA VAL A 207 -21.30 -17.52 -18.59
C VAL A 207 -21.41 -19.01 -18.26
N ILE A 208 -21.94 -19.81 -19.17
CA ILE A 208 -22.12 -21.26 -18.96
C ILE A 208 -20.78 -21.99 -19.05
N ALA A 209 -19.96 -21.65 -20.04
CA ALA A 209 -18.60 -22.17 -20.16
C ALA A 209 -17.76 -21.90 -18.89
N ARG A 210 -17.94 -20.73 -18.25
CA ARG A 210 -17.31 -20.43 -16.94
C ARG A 210 -17.82 -21.31 -15.81
N ARG A 211 -19.13 -21.52 -15.72
CA ARG A 211 -19.74 -22.33 -14.67
C ARG A 211 -19.32 -23.79 -14.76
N ASN A 212 -19.14 -24.30 -15.98
CA ASN A 212 -18.79 -25.71 -16.23
C ASN A 212 -17.28 -25.94 -16.42
N GLY A 213 -16.45 -24.90 -16.36
CA GLY A 213 -14.99 -25.02 -16.53
C GLY A 213 -14.52 -25.28 -17.96
N TRP A 214 -15.35 -25.06 -18.98
CA TRP A 214 -15.03 -25.32 -20.40
C TRP A 214 -14.17 -24.23 -21.06
N LEU A 215 -13.73 -23.23 -20.29
CA LEU A 215 -13.02 -22.08 -20.84
C LEU A 215 -11.70 -22.45 -21.50
N GLU A 216 -10.92 -23.36 -20.92
CA GLU A 216 -9.62 -23.76 -21.48
C GLU A 216 -9.80 -24.40 -22.87
N THR A 217 -10.80 -25.27 -23.02
CA THR A 217 -11.12 -25.92 -24.29
C THR A 217 -11.61 -24.90 -25.33
N ILE A 218 -12.42 -23.93 -24.92
CA ILE A 218 -12.99 -22.90 -25.82
C ILE A 218 -11.95 -21.82 -26.16
N GLU A 219 -10.99 -21.55 -25.28
CA GLU A 219 -9.93 -20.55 -25.49
C GLU A 219 -9.01 -20.89 -26.65
N LEU A 220 -8.88 -22.17 -27.02
CA LEU A 220 -8.19 -22.59 -28.24
C LEU A 220 -8.86 -22.09 -29.52
N PHE A 221 -10.15 -21.76 -29.48
CA PHE A 221 -10.96 -21.36 -30.62
C PHE A 221 -11.30 -19.86 -30.63
N LEU A 222 -10.82 -19.10 -29.64
CA LEU A 222 -11.04 -17.65 -29.56
C LEU A 222 -9.84 -16.88 -30.13
N PRO A 223 -10.05 -15.77 -30.85
CA PRO A 223 -8.96 -14.90 -31.32
C PRO A 223 -8.15 -14.40 -30.11
N THR A 224 -6.89 -14.81 -30.02
CA THR A 224 -6.06 -14.53 -28.85
C THR A 224 -5.54 -13.10 -28.90
N THR A 225 -5.94 -12.28 -27.94
CA THR A 225 -5.33 -10.95 -27.70
C THR A 225 -4.05 -11.02 -26.86
N TYR A 226 -3.64 -12.23 -26.47
CA TYR A 226 -2.46 -12.47 -25.64
C TYR A 226 -1.52 -13.45 -26.33
N TYR A 227 -0.28 -13.04 -26.49
CA TYR A 227 0.78 -13.90 -26.97
C TYR A 227 1.13 -14.93 -25.88
N PRO A 228 1.19 -16.24 -26.20
CA PRO A 228 1.51 -17.27 -25.22
C PRO A 228 2.87 -17.03 -24.57
N SER A 229 3.07 -17.57 -23.36
CA SER A 229 4.33 -17.47 -22.62
C SER A 229 5.50 -17.96 -23.49
N GLY A 230 6.52 -17.13 -23.69
CA GLY A 230 7.66 -17.43 -24.57
C GLY A 230 7.52 -17.00 -26.04
N TYR A 231 6.38 -16.45 -26.46
CA TYR A 231 6.20 -15.95 -27.84
C TYR A 231 7.19 -14.84 -28.21
N TRP A 232 7.51 -13.95 -27.27
CA TRP A 232 8.43 -12.83 -27.50
C TRP A 232 9.86 -13.25 -27.19
N THR A 233 10.58 -13.69 -28.22
CA THR A 233 12.04 -13.86 -28.19
C THR A 233 12.74 -12.58 -28.64
N ILE A 234 14.04 -12.47 -28.36
CA ILE A 234 14.82 -11.28 -28.74
C ILE A 234 14.90 -11.13 -30.27
N GLU A 235 14.95 -12.23 -31.01
CA GLU A 235 14.98 -12.26 -32.49
C GLU A 235 13.70 -11.67 -33.08
N ARG A 236 12.53 -12.08 -32.57
CA ARG A 236 11.24 -11.53 -33.02
C ARG A 236 11.09 -10.05 -32.69
N CYS A 237 11.61 -9.62 -31.54
CA CYS A 237 11.65 -8.19 -31.23
C CYS A 237 12.54 -7.39 -32.21
N ILE A 238 13.61 -8.00 -32.73
CA ILE A 238 14.50 -7.38 -33.74
C ILE A 238 13.82 -7.30 -35.11
N GLU A 239 13.07 -8.33 -35.52
CA GLU A 239 12.29 -8.29 -36.76
C GLU A 239 11.29 -7.13 -36.75
N VAL A 240 10.50 -7.02 -35.68
CA VAL A 240 9.56 -5.90 -35.49
C VAL A 240 10.28 -4.55 -35.40
N ALA A 241 11.50 -4.51 -34.84
CA ALA A 241 12.31 -3.30 -34.80
C ALA A 241 12.76 -2.85 -36.20
N LYS A 242 13.11 -3.78 -37.08
CA LYS A 242 13.52 -3.50 -38.47
C LYS A 242 12.35 -3.03 -39.33
N GLU A 243 11.16 -3.58 -39.12
CA GLU A 243 9.94 -3.19 -39.85
C GLU A 243 9.36 -1.84 -39.37
N SER A 244 9.70 -1.43 -38.16
CA SER A 244 9.15 -0.20 -37.59
C SER A 244 9.69 1.07 -38.30
N GLU A 245 8.78 1.94 -38.74
CA GLU A 245 9.16 3.22 -39.39
C GLU A 245 9.96 4.16 -38.47
N THR A 246 9.64 4.18 -37.18
CA THR A 246 10.29 5.07 -36.21
C THR A 246 10.51 4.40 -34.87
N ARG A 247 11.56 4.84 -34.16
CA ARG A 247 11.85 4.41 -32.78
C ARG A 247 10.61 4.55 -31.88
N SER A 248 9.92 5.68 -31.95
CA SER A 248 8.73 5.93 -31.12
C SER A 248 7.60 4.94 -31.41
N LYS A 249 7.36 4.64 -32.69
CA LYS A 249 6.34 3.67 -33.11
C LYS A 249 6.69 2.27 -32.62
N PHE A 250 7.96 1.87 -32.69
CA PHE A 250 8.43 0.60 -32.11
C PHE A 250 8.18 0.51 -30.62
N TRP A 251 8.60 1.50 -29.83
CA TRP A 251 8.46 1.46 -28.38
C TRP A 251 6.99 1.46 -27.90
N ALA A 252 6.06 1.91 -28.75
CA ALA A 252 4.61 1.83 -28.48
C ALA A 252 4.02 0.41 -28.69
N THR A 253 4.71 -0.47 -29.41
CA THR A 253 4.26 -1.85 -29.68
C THR A 253 4.39 -2.77 -28.46
N SER A 254 3.78 -3.95 -28.56
CA SER A 254 3.98 -5.07 -27.61
C SER A 254 5.44 -5.52 -27.55
N ALA A 255 6.13 -5.61 -28.69
CA ALA A 255 7.55 -5.96 -28.77
C ALA A 255 8.43 -4.99 -27.97
N GLY A 256 8.23 -3.68 -28.17
CA GLY A 256 8.98 -2.64 -27.45
C GLY A 256 8.81 -2.72 -25.92
N ARG A 257 7.60 -3.04 -25.45
CA ARG A 257 7.34 -3.25 -24.01
C ARG A 257 8.08 -4.45 -23.43
N VAL A 258 8.18 -5.56 -24.18
CA VAL A 258 8.91 -6.76 -23.75
C VAL A 258 10.41 -6.48 -23.67
N VAL A 259 10.96 -5.79 -24.66
CA VAL A 259 12.38 -5.39 -24.68
C VAL A 259 12.76 -4.59 -23.44
N VAL A 260 11.92 -3.64 -23.01
CA VAL A 260 12.14 -2.87 -21.77
C VAL A 260 12.10 -3.76 -20.53
N ARG A 261 11.10 -4.65 -20.44
CA ARG A 261 10.92 -5.55 -19.29
C ARG A 261 12.11 -6.52 -19.12
N ASN A 262 12.66 -7.02 -20.23
CA ASN A 262 13.77 -7.97 -20.22
C ASN A 262 15.16 -7.31 -20.27
N GLY A 263 15.24 -5.99 -20.35
CA GLY A 263 16.51 -5.26 -20.40
C GLY A 263 17.28 -5.41 -21.71
N TRP A 264 16.62 -5.80 -22.81
CA TRP A 264 17.24 -5.97 -24.14
C TRP A 264 17.42 -4.66 -24.92
N HIS A 265 17.28 -3.52 -24.23
CA HIS A 265 17.23 -2.20 -24.85
C HIS A 265 18.46 -1.91 -25.70
N ASP A 266 19.66 -2.16 -25.19
CA ASP A 266 20.91 -1.81 -25.88
C ASP A 266 21.12 -2.63 -27.15
N TYR A 267 20.72 -3.91 -27.13
CA TYR A 267 20.85 -4.79 -28.28
C TYR A 267 19.85 -4.42 -29.38
N VAL A 268 18.57 -4.30 -29.04
CA VAL A 268 17.50 -3.99 -30.01
C VAL A 268 17.60 -2.55 -30.53
N ALA A 269 18.07 -1.60 -29.71
CA ALA A 269 18.19 -0.21 -30.11
C ALA A 269 19.15 0.04 -31.28
N THR A 270 20.08 -0.90 -31.53
CA THR A 270 21.04 -0.87 -32.64
C THR A 270 20.36 -1.07 -34.00
N TYR A 271 19.26 -1.83 -34.03
CA TYR A 271 18.53 -2.20 -35.24
C TYR A 271 17.35 -1.26 -35.55
N LEU A 272 17.10 -0.25 -34.71
CA LEU A 272 16.04 0.71 -34.94
C LEU A 272 16.46 1.81 -35.93
N PRO A 273 15.53 2.33 -36.74
CA PRO A 273 15.81 3.43 -37.67
C PRO A 273 16.42 4.63 -36.94
N LYS A 274 17.55 5.11 -37.46
CA LYS A 274 18.15 6.37 -37.00
C LYS A 274 17.40 7.51 -37.65
N VAL A 275 16.69 8.30 -36.85
CA VAL A 275 16.07 9.52 -37.34
C VAL A 275 17.18 10.56 -37.51
N GLU A 276 17.48 10.95 -38.74
CA GLU A 276 18.38 12.07 -39.07
C GLU A 276 17.72 13.43 -38.76
N ARG A 277 17.13 13.59 -37.58
CA ARG A 277 16.70 14.91 -37.09
C ARG A 277 17.86 15.52 -36.34
N SER A 278 18.69 16.21 -37.10
CA SER A 278 19.81 16.95 -36.55
C SER A 278 19.30 18.07 -35.66
N SER A 279 19.62 18.01 -34.36
CA SER A 279 19.47 19.14 -33.45
C SER A 279 20.38 20.32 -33.81
N LEU A 280 20.98 20.35 -34.99
CA LEU A 280 21.82 21.44 -35.52
C LEU A 280 21.05 22.30 -36.53
N LEU A 281 19.90 21.83 -37.03
CA LEU A 281 19.06 22.60 -37.93
C LEU A 281 17.92 23.29 -37.16
N ARG A 282 17.59 24.51 -37.55
CA ARG A 282 16.61 25.40 -36.94
C ARG A 282 15.79 26.08 -38.04
N CYS A 283 14.52 26.33 -37.79
CA CYS A 283 13.70 27.22 -38.62
C CYS A 283 13.25 28.41 -37.77
N ILE A 284 13.00 29.54 -38.43
CA ILE A 284 12.48 30.75 -37.80
C ILE A 284 10.98 30.79 -38.01
N TYR A 285 10.26 31.21 -36.97
CA TYR A 285 8.82 31.36 -37.00
C TYR A 285 8.39 32.70 -36.42
N ALA A 286 7.21 33.16 -36.83
CA ALA A 286 6.55 34.34 -36.28
C ALA A 286 5.15 33.99 -35.79
N ILE A 287 4.76 34.65 -34.70
CA ILE A 287 3.40 34.65 -34.16
C ILE A 287 2.97 36.12 -34.12
N THR A 288 1.97 36.47 -34.93
CA THR A 288 1.48 37.85 -35.03
C THR A 288 0.01 37.94 -34.67
N ASN A 289 -0.36 39.07 -34.09
CA ASN A 289 -1.76 39.44 -33.91
C ASN A 289 -1.96 40.87 -34.41
N ASP A 290 -2.79 41.00 -35.44
CA ASP A 290 -3.02 42.26 -36.16
C ASP A 290 -3.84 43.25 -35.31
N GLU A 291 -4.76 42.75 -34.46
CA GLU A 291 -5.65 43.56 -33.62
C GLU A 291 -4.90 44.24 -32.48
N LEU A 292 -4.01 43.49 -31.82
CA LEU A 292 -3.19 43.98 -30.72
C LEU A 292 -1.89 44.64 -31.20
N ARG A 293 -1.60 44.58 -32.52
CA ARG A 293 -0.34 45.00 -33.14
C ARG A 293 0.90 44.49 -32.41
N VAL A 294 0.89 43.20 -32.05
CA VAL A 294 2.01 42.56 -31.37
C VAL A 294 2.54 41.36 -32.14
N ALA A 295 3.86 41.16 -32.07
CA ALA A 295 4.54 40.05 -32.73
C ALA A 295 5.54 39.37 -31.79
N TYR A 296 5.76 38.09 -32.06
CA TYR A 296 6.80 37.27 -31.45
C TYR A 296 7.52 36.49 -32.54
N VAL A 297 8.84 36.65 -32.63
CA VAL A 297 9.71 35.91 -33.54
C VAL A 297 10.62 35.03 -32.71
N GLY A 298 10.87 33.80 -33.16
CA GLY A 298 11.77 32.88 -32.49
C GLY A 298 12.29 31.76 -33.37
N LEU A 299 13.37 31.11 -32.92
CA LEU A 299 13.94 29.90 -33.52
C LEU A 299 13.44 28.59 -32.86
N THR A 300 13.31 27.53 -33.67
CA THR A 300 12.97 26.18 -33.18
C THR A 300 13.59 25.10 -34.07
N TYR A 301 13.83 23.92 -33.51
CA TYR A 301 14.24 22.73 -34.29
C TYR A 301 13.05 21.85 -34.71
N ASP A 302 11.84 22.17 -34.21
CA ASP A 302 10.60 21.46 -34.50
C ASP A 302 9.45 22.47 -34.46
N PHE A 303 9.00 22.90 -35.65
CA PHE A 303 7.96 23.91 -35.80
C PHE A 303 6.61 23.44 -35.23
N GLU A 304 6.12 22.27 -35.65
CA GLU A 304 4.81 21.75 -35.25
C GLU A 304 4.69 21.61 -33.73
N LYS A 305 5.70 21.01 -33.09
CA LYS A 305 5.72 20.83 -31.64
C LYS A 305 5.78 22.17 -30.91
N ARG A 306 6.54 23.14 -31.45
CA ARG A 306 6.62 24.49 -30.89
C ARG A 306 5.29 25.21 -30.99
N MET A 307 4.59 25.10 -32.13
CA MET A 307 3.26 25.69 -32.34
C MET A 307 2.22 25.07 -31.41
N ALA A 308 2.21 23.75 -31.26
CA ALA A 308 1.35 23.06 -30.30
C ALA A 308 1.60 23.55 -28.87
N THR A 309 2.86 23.78 -28.51
CA THR A 309 3.22 24.32 -27.19
C THR A 309 2.69 25.74 -27.00
N HIS A 310 2.86 26.63 -27.99
CA HIS A 310 2.31 27.98 -27.91
C HIS A 310 0.78 27.96 -27.78
N LYS A 311 0.07 27.16 -28.58
CA LYS A 311 -1.39 27.00 -28.52
C LYS A 311 -1.93 26.57 -27.14
N THR A 312 -1.10 25.96 -26.28
CA THR A 312 -1.52 25.59 -24.92
C THR A 312 -1.59 26.77 -23.94
N GLY A 313 -1.11 27.96 -24.33
CA GLY A 313 -1.08 29.16 -23.47
C GLY A 313 -0.08 29.11 -22.31
N ARG A 314 0.68 28.02 -22.15
CA ARG A 314 1.62 27.83 -21.03
C ARG A 314 2.93 28.62 -21.17
N TYR A 315 3.21 29.18 -22.34
CA TYR A 315 4.42 29.94 -22.60
C TYR A 315 4.21 31.41 -22.24
N LYS A 316 4.82 31.86 -21.14
CA LYS A 316 4.57 33.17 -20.53
C LYS A 316 4.68 34.36 -21.52
N PRO A 317 5.65 34.42 -22.45
CA PRO A 317 5.71 35.53 -23.40
C PRO A 317 4.53 35.57 -24.38
N THR A 318 4.06 34.45 -24.91
CA THR A 318 3.02 34.44 -25.96
C THR A 318 1.62 34.14 -25.43
N ALA A 319 1.44 34.01 -24.12
CA ALA A 319 0.16 33.66 -23.51
C ALA A 319 -0.95 34.67 -23.90
N LEU A 320 -0.60 35.96 -23.95
CA LEU A 320 -1.50 37.04 -24.39
C LEU A 320 -1.94 36.90 -25.85
N LEU A 321 -1.12 36.32 -26.73
CA LEU A 321 -1.48 36.13 -28.15
C LEU A 321 -2.44 34.95 -28.33
N THR A 322 -2.34 33.92 -27.48
CA THR A 322 -3.06 32.66 -27.69
C THR A 322 -4.54 32.72 -27.28
N GLU A 323 -4.94 33.77 -26.56
CA GLU A 323 -6.35 34.01 -26.19
C GLU A 323 -7.17 34.63 -27.33
N HIS A 324 -6.49 35.22 -28.33
CA HIS A 324 -7.13 35.90 -29.45
C HIS A 324 -7.23 35.00 -30.68
N PHE A 325 -8.43 34.91 -31.26
CA PHE A 325 -8.71 34.08 -32.44
C PHE A 325 -8.00 34.59 -33.72
N SER A 326 -7.64 35.88 -33.74
CA SER A 326 -6.96 36.58 -34.84
C SER A 326 -5.46 36.31 -34.93
N THR A 327 -4.90 35.48 -34.04
CA THR A 327 -3.45 35.20 -34.00
C THR A 327 -3.01 34.24 -35.10
N LYS A 328 -2.03 34.67 -35.90
CA LYS A 328 -1.43 33.91 -37.00
C LYS A 328 -0.11 33.28 -36.58
N PHE A 329 0.11 32.02 -36.95
CA PHE A 329 1.33 31.27 -36.71
C PHE A 329 1.98 30.94 -38.06
N THR A 330 3.14 31.51 -38.35
CA THR A 330 3.82 31.37 -39.65
C THR A 330 5.23 30.81 -39.48
N GLN A 331 5.60 29.91 -40.37
CA GLN A 331 7.00 29.50 -40.56
C GLN A 331 7.61 30.45 -41.59
N LEU A 332 8.70 31.13 -41.23
CA LEU A 332 9.35 32.13 -42.08
C LEU A 332 10.43 31.54 -42.96
N THR A 333 11.14 30.51 -42.47
CA THR A 333 12.25 29.88 -43.19
C THR A 333 12.14 28.36 -43.18
N ASP A 334 12.82 27.72 -44.14
CA ASP A 334 13.16 26.31 -44.04
C ASP A 334 14.16 26.05 -42.90
N TYR A 335 14.44 24.76 -42.63
CA TYR A 335 15.39 24.33 -41.62
C TYR A 335 16.83 24.57 -42.08
N ILE A 336 17.50 25.51 -41.43
CA ILE A 336 18.84 26.01 -41.71
C ILE A 336 19.80 25.75 -40.54
N PRO A 337 21.13 25.75 -40.75
CA PRO A 337 22.11 25.60 -39.67
C PRO A 337 21.96 26.66 -38.56
N GLU A 338 22.36 26.30 -37.35
CA GLU A 338 22.20 27.14 -36.15
C GLU A 338 22.87 28.52 -36.26
N SER A 339 24.03 28.63 -36.90
CA SER A 339 24.72 29.92 -37.13
C SER A 339 23.87 30.88 -37.93
N ASP A 340 23.32 30.39 -39.04
CA ASP A 340 22.61 31.18 -40.03
C ASP A 340 21.21 31.54 -39.50
N ALA A 341 20.62 30.63 -38.70
CA ALA A 341 19.34 30.85 -38.04
C ALA A 341 19.37 31.98 -37.02
N GLN A 342 20.50 32.19 -36.32
CA GLN A 342 20.64 33.29 -35.37
C GLN A 342 20.68 34.66 -36.08
N GLU A 343 21.40 34.73 -37.20
CA GLU A 343 21.48 35.97 -37.98
C GLU A 343 20.13 36.32 -38.61
N LEU A 344 19.44 35.33 -39.18
CA LEU A 344 18.12 35.53 -39.77
C LEU A 344 17.05 35.82 -38.69
N GLU A 345 17.13 35.24 -37.49
CA GLU A 345 16.21 35.57 -36.39
C GLU A 345 16.29 37.06 -36.04
N ARG A 346 17.52 37.59 -36.00
CA ARG A 346 17.75 39.02 -35.76
C ARG A 346 17.18 39.87 -36.89
N MET A 347 17.43 39.50 -38.15
CA MET A 347 16.91 40.23 -39.31
C MET A 347 15.38 40.31 -39.31
N TYR A 348 14.70 39.17 -39.15
CA TYR A 348 13.23 39.14 -39.06
C TYR A 348 12.72 39.85 -37.80
N GLY A 349 13.43 39.77 -36.68
CA GLY A 349 13.10 40.52 -35.49
C GLY A 349 13.08 42.05 -35.72
N GLU A 350 14.06 42.57 -36.45
CA GLU A 350 14.15 43.99 -36.81
C GLU A 350 13.06 44.41 -37.80
N GLU A 351 12.78 43.58 -38.81
CA GLU A 351 11.70 43.82 -39.78
C GLU A 351 10.33 43.91 -39.09
N TYR A 352 9.98 42.91 -38.28
CA TYR A 352 8.68 42.87 -37.60
C TYR A 352 8.54 43.97 -36.55
N LYS A 353 9.64 44.43 -35.95
CA LYS A 353 9.66 45.56 -35.00
C LYS A 353 9.23 46.88 -35.64
N GLN A 354 9.38 47.05 -36.96
CA GLN A 354 8.91 48.26 -37.65
C GLN A 354 7.38 48.34 -37.70
N THR A 355 6.71 47.18 -37.72
CA THR A 355 5.25 47.10 -37.91
C THR A 355 4.50 46.75 -36.63
N TYR A 356 5.12 45.97 -35.73
CA TYR A 356 4.49 45.41 -34.53
C TYR A 356 5.29 45.72 -33.26
N SER A 357 4.59 45.81 -32.14
CA SER A 357 5.20 45.84 -30.81
C SER A 357 5.68 44.43 -30.43
N MET A 358 6.98 44.27 -30.20
CA MET A 358 7.58 42.97 -29.91
C MET A 358 7.36 42.57 -28.44
N ILE A 359 6.88 41.35 -28.19
CA ILE A 359 6.51 40.91 -26.83
C ILE A 359 7.72 40.52 -25.95
N SER A 360 8.91 40.32 -26.53
CA SER A 360 10.14 40.13 -25.74
C SER A 360 10.72 41.50 -25.35
N ARG A 361 10.61 41.88 -24.07
CA ARG A 361 11.13 43.17 -23.55
C ARG A 361 12.65 43.30 -23.62
N ASP A 362 13.35 42.17 -23.56
CA ASP A 362 14.79 42.07 -23.75
C ASP A 362 15.02 41.19 -24.97
N VAL A 363 15.43 41.79 -26.08
CA VAL A 363 15.69 41.01 -27.30
C VAL A 363 17.11 40.50 -27.27
N ASN A 364 17.33 39.48 -26.42
CA ASN A 364 18.49 38.60 -26.55
C ASN A 364 18.25 37.67 -27.75
N TYR A 365 18.24 38.24 -28.96
CA TYR A 365 18.29 37.45 -30.20
C TYR A 365 19.48 36.49 -30.11
N GLY A 366 19.26 35.20 -30.41
CA GLY A 366 20.33 34.20 -30.36
C GLY A 366 20.66 33.58 -29.00
N GLN A 367 19.95 33.87 -27.90
CA GLN A 367 20.11 33.05 -26.69
C GLN A 367 19.45 31.67 -26.87
N LEU A 368 20.29 30.70 -27.21
CA LEU A 368 19.95 29.29 -27.22
C LEU A 368 19.49 28.88 -25.82
N GLY A 369 18.18 28.76 -25.64
CA GLY A 369 17.55 28.16 -24.46
C GLY A 369 17.79 26.64 -24.40
N SER A 370 19.05 26.21 -24.51
CA SER A 370 19.44 24.82 -24.34
C SER A 370 20.51 24.72 -23.26
N SER A 371 20.20 23.95 -22.23
CA SER A 371 21.19 23.39 -21.33
C SER A 371 22.21 22.66 -22.21
N HIS A 372 23.46 23.13 -22.22
CA HIS A 372 24.53 22.51 -23.00
C HIS A 372 24.51 20.99 -22.75
N ARG A 373 24.21 20.21 -23.80
CA ARG A 373 24.00 18.77 -23.66
C ARG A 373 25.35 18.11 -23.44
N VAL A 374 25.68 17.89 -22.18
CA VAL A 374 26.91 17.22 -21.77
C VAL A 374 27.03 15.84 -22.43
N THR A 375 28.00 15.67 -23.33
CA THR A 375 28.29 14.42 -24.04
C THR A 375 29.31 13.59 -23.27
N ASN A 376 29.43 12.29 -23.56
CA ASN A 376 30.45 11.46 -22.90
C ASN A 376 31.88 11.89 -23.28
N THR A 377 32.06 12.48 -24.47
CA THR A 377 33.35 13.03 -24.91
C THR A 377 33.70 14.30 -24.15
N SER A 378 32.75 15.22 -23.93
CA SER A 378 32.98 16.43 -23.14
C SER A 378 33.29 16.12 -21.67
N ILE A 379 32.64 15.11 -21.10
CA ILE A 379 32.93 14.62 -19.73
C ILE A 379 34.39 14.15 -19.62
N LYS A 380 34.86 13.34 -20.59
CA LYS A 380 36.23 12.81 -20.58
C LYS A 380 37.26 13.93 -20.74
N SER A 381 37.04 14.85 -21.69
CA SER A 381 37.99 15.95 -21.91
C SER A 381 38.04 16.93 -20.73
N ALA A 382 36.89 17.23 -20.11
CA ALA A 382 36.84 18.07 -18.92
C ALA A 382 37.54 17.43 -17.72
N ALA A 383 37.32 16.13 -17.49
CA ALA A 383 37.99 15.42 -16.41
C ALA A 383 39.51 15.29 -16.60
N LEU A 384 40.00 15.11 -17.84
CA LEU A 384 41.44 15.09 -18.12
C LEU A 384 42.14 16.41 -17.81
N GLN A 385 41.41 17.53 -17.78
CA GLN A 385 41.95 18.85 -17.40
C GLN A 385 42.08 19.05 -15.89
N CYS A 386 41.49 18.17 -15.08
CA CYS A 386 41.50 18.29 -13.63
C CYS A 386 42.39 17.21 -13.01
N GLN A 387 43.19 17.58 -12.01
CA GLN A 387 44.10 16.67 -11.31
C GLN A 387 43.41 15.99 -10.12
N THR A 388 42.36 16.63 -9.57
CA THR A 388 41.60 16.12 -8.42
C THR A 388 40.10 16.14 -8.70
N ARG A 389 39.36 15.25 -8.01
CA ARG A 389 37.90 15.21 -8.10
C ARG A 389 37.25 16.52 -7.59
N THR A 390 37.86 17.19 -6.62
CA THR A 390 37.37 18.48 -6.10
C THR A 390 37.46 19.56 -7.16
N GLU A 391 38.61 19.65 -7.85
CA GLU A 391 38.80 20.58 -8.95
C GLU A 391 37.79 20.32 -10.09
N PHE A 392 37.49 19.04 -10.36
CA PHE A 392 36.51 18.66 -11.38
C PHE A 392 35.08 19.10 -11.00
N VAL A 393 34.71 19.04 -9.73
CA VAL A 393 33.42 19.55 -9.23
C VAL A 393 33.32 21.07 -9.39
N GLU A 394 34.39 21.80 -9.07
CA GLU A 394 34.39 23.26 -9.04
C GLU A 394 34.45 23.87 -10.45
N ARG A 395 35.33 23.35 -11.33
CA ARG A 395 35.50 23.88 -12.69
C ARG A 395 34.43 23.39 -13.66
N PHE A 396 33.95 22.16 -13.51
CA PHE A 396 33.03 21.52 -14.46
C PHE A 396 31.84 20.83 -13.76
N PRO A 397 30.99 21.60 -13.04
CA PRO A 397 29.91 21.03 -12.24
C PRO A 397 28.86 20.28 -13.08
N SER A 398 28.59 20.74 -14.31
CA SER A 398 27.63 20.10 -15.23
C SER A 398 28.12 18.73 -15.69
N GLU A 399 29.39 18.65 -16.09
CA GLU A 399 30.09 17.45 -16.54
C GLU A 399 30.25 16.44 -15.40
N TYR A 400 30.64 16.92 -14.21
CA TYR A 400 30.73 16.10 -13.01
C TYR A 400 29.38 15.46 -12.65
N ASN A 401 28.32 16.25 -12.61
CA ASN A 401 26.98 15.76 -12.29
C ASN A 401 26.46 14.78 -13.36
N ALA A 402 26.73 15.05 -14.63
CA ALA A 402 26.40 14.13 -15.72
C ALA A 402 27.17 12.80 -15.60
N ALA A 403 28.47 12.85 -15.28
CA ALA A 403 29.30 11.67 -15.05
C ALA A 403 28.81 10.83 -13.85
N ARG A 404 28.39 11.50 -12.76
CA ARG A 404 27.79 10.87 -11.58
C ARG A 404 26.47 10.19 -11.92
N ASN A 405 25.56 10.88 -12.60
CA ASN A 405 24.25 10.35 -12.98
C ASN A 405 24.35 9.18 -13.97
N ARG A 406 25.37 9.21 -14.85
CA ARG A 406 25.69 8.13 -15.80
C ARG A 406 26.55 7.01 -15.21
N LYS A 407 26.86 7.04 -13.91
CA LYS A 407 27.71 6.05 -13.21
C LYS A 407 29.06 5.81 -13.89
N MET A 408 29.65 6.84 -14.48
CA MET A 408 30.96 6.78 -15.15
C MET A 408 32.05 7.58 -14.45
N LEU A 409 31.70 8.21 -13.32
CA LEU A 409 32.60 9.08 -12.56
C LEU A 409 33.92 8.36 -12.19
N ASP A 410 33.84 7.11 -11.75
CA ASP A 410 35.04 6.35 -11.35
C ASP A 410 35.98 6.05 -12.51
N LYS A 411 35.44 5.73 -13.69
CA LYS A 411 36.23 5.50 -14.91
C LYS A 411 36.85 6.78 -15.46
N VAL A 412 36.14 7.89 -15.33
CA VAL A 412 36.56 9.19 -15.87
C VAL A 412 37.55 9.89 -14.94
N CYS A 413 37.52 9.57 -13.64
CA CYS A 413 38.41 10.13 -12.63
C CYS A 413 39.48 9.12 -12.16
N GLU A 414 39.83 8.12 -12.97
CA GLU A 414 40.83 7.09 -12.62
C GLU A 414 42.25 7.68 -12.52
N HIS A 415 42.55 8.69 -13.35
CA HIS A 415 43.81 9.43 -13.31
C HIS A 415 43.87 10.47 -12.18
N MET A 416 42.76 10.76 -11.52
CA MET A 416 42.70 11.77 -10.46
C MET A 416 43.10 11.15 -9.12
N ILE A 417 44.09 11.76 -8.47
CA ILE A 417 44.53 11.33 -7.15
C ILE A 417 43.37 11.57 -6.19
N SER A 418 42.85 10.49 -5.59
CA SER A 418 41.84 10.64 -4.53
C SER A 418 42.51 11.35 -3.36
N GLY A 419 42.01 12.51 -2.97
CA GLY A 419 42.49 13.29 -1.81
C GLY A 419 42.30 12.60 -0.45
N TRP A 420 42.06 11.28 -0.44
CA TRP A 420 41.91 10.43 0.73
C TRP A 420 43.00 9.35 0.80
N VAL A 421 44.25 9.70 0.51
CA VAL A 421 45.34 8.97 1.15
C VAL A 421 45.52 9.61 2.52
N LEU A 422 44.78 9.13 3.52
CA LEU A 422 45.14 9.34 4.92
C LEU A 422 46.54 8.79 5.06
N LYS A 423 47.55 9.66 5.08
CA LYS A 423 48.93 9.27 5.41
C LYS A 423 48.85 8.69 6.83
N GLU A 424 48.89 7.35 6.95
CA GLU A 424 48.79 6.70 8.24
C GLU A 424 49.93 7.23 9.14
N PRO A 425 49.63 7.66 10.37
CA PRO A 425 50.65 8.16 11.28
C PRO A 425 51.77 7.12 11.48
N THR A 426 53.01 7.58 11.52
CA THR A 426 54.14 6.70 11.80
C THR A 426 54.09 6.23 13.26
N ASP A 427 54.72 5.09 13.56
CA ASP A 427 54.67 4.53 14.92
C ASP A 427 55.29 5.49 15.96
N ASN A 428 56.32 6.25 15.59
CA ASN A 428 56.95 7.24 16.47
C ASN A 428 56.02 8.43 16.74
N GLU A 429 55.30 8.91 15.72
CA GLU A 429 54.30 9.98 15.90
C GLU A 429 53.17 9.54 16.84
N LEU A 430 52.71 8.29 16.74
CA LEU A 430 51.69 7.75 17.63
C LEU A 430 52.18 7.66 19.07
N VAL A 431 53.43 7.26 19.30
CA VAL A 431 54.06 7.20 20.63
C VAL A 431 54.23 8.59 21.23
N VAL A 432 54.76 9.55 20.47
CA VAL A 432 54.91 10.95 20.92
C VAL A 432 53.55 11.58 21.23
N THR A 433 52.55 11.35 20.38
CA THR A 433 51.20 11.86 20.61
C THR A 433 50.59 11.24 21.88
N ALA A 434 50.84 9.96 22.15
CA ALA A 434 50.37 9.30 23.37
C ALA A 434 51.01 9.88 24.64
N LEU A 435 52.29 10.28 24.58
CA LEU A 435 53.03 10.90 25.70
C LEU A 435 52.49 12.28 26.09
N LEU A 436 51.78 12.97 25.20
CA LEU A 436 51.15 14.27 25.52
C LEU A 436 49.97 14.16 26.49
N TYR A 437 49.45 12.96 26.73
CA TYR A 437 48.27 12.73 27.56
C TYR A 437 48.63 11.94 28.82
N GLN A 438 48.19 12.46 29.98
CA GLN A 438 48.46 11.84 31.29
C GLN A 438 47.73 10.51 31.47
N THR A 439 46.56 10.34 30.85
CA THR A 439 45.77 9.10 30.99
C THR A 439 45.40 8.50 29.63
N LYS A 440 45.26 7.17 29.63
CA LYS A 440 44.77 6.39 28.49
C LYS A 440 43.40 6.86 28.00
N MET A 441 42.54 7.27 28.94
CA MET A 441 41.19 7.75 28.63
C MET A 441 41.21 9.11 27.94
N ASP A 442 42.15 9.99 28.29
CA ASP A 442 42.27 11.31 27.67
C ASP A 442 42.82 11.19 26.23
N PHE A 443 43.76 10.28 26.00
CA PHE A 443 44.21 9.96 24.65
C PHE A 443 43.11 9.32 23.78
N HIS A 444 42.29 8.42 24.36
CA HIS A 444 41.13 7.86 23.65
C HIS A 444 40.08 8.93 23.32
N LYS A 445 39.82 9.88 24.23
CA LYS A 445 38.87 10.97 24.01
C LYS A 445 39.36 11.96 22.96
N SER A 446 40.64 12.29 22.93
CA SER A 446 41.19 13.26 21.97
C SER A 446 41.22 12.70 20.54
N SER A 447 41.59 11.43 20.37
CA SER A 447 41.62 10.82 19.05
C SER A 447 41.42 9.31 19.11
N ARG A 448 40.15 8.90 18.99
CA ARG A 448 39.74 7.48 19.00
C ARG A 448 40.44 6.65 17.91
N SER A 449 40.65 7.23 16.73
CA SER A 449 41.30 6.56 15.60
C SER A 449 42.79 6.29 15.85
N ARG A 450 43.53 7.30 16.36
CA ARG A 450 44.95 7.15 16.72
C ARG A 450 45.14 6.19 17.89
N TYR A 451 44.28 6.27 18.89
CA TYR A 451 44.29 5.35 20.02
C TYR A 451 44.02 3.90 19.58
N SER A 452 43.07 3.68 18.68
CA SER A 452 42.78 2.35 18.13
C SER A 452 43.98 1.78 17.38
N LEU A 453 44.63 2.59 16.53
CA LEU A 453 45.83 2.21 15.78
C LEU A 453 47.02 1.92 16.71
N PHE A 454 47.22 2.76 17.73
CA PHE A 454 48.21 2.60 18.79
C PHE A 454 48.05 1.27 19.53
N CYS A 455 46.82 0.91 19.89
CA CYS A 455 46.50 -0.37 20.53
C CYS A 455 46.72 -1.56 19.57
N LYS A 456 46.26 -1.44 18.31
CA LYS A 456 46.35 -2.49 17.29
C LYS A 456 47.82 -2.85 16.98
N ARG A 457 48.70 -1.84 16.93
CA ARG A 457 50.14 -2.00 16.69
C ARG A 457 50.95 -2.31 17.95
N LYS A 458 50.30 -2.47 19.11
CA LYS A 458 50.94 -2.81 20.41
C LYS A 458 52.07 -1.84 20.81
N LEU A 459 51.94 -0.56 20.48
CA LEU A 459 52.97 0.46 20.73
C LEU A 459 53.10 0.87 22.21
N GLN A 460 52.27 0.31 23.09
CA GLN A 460 52.31 0.50 24.54
C GLN A 460 53.67 0.16 25.17
N TYR A 461 54.39 -0.83 24.64
CA TYR A 461 55.71 -1.23 25.15
C TYR A 461 56.81 -0.24 24.76
N ARG A 462 56.64 0.47 23.64
CA ARG A 462 57.60 1.46 23.15
C ARG A 462 57.54 2.79 23.90
N ILE A 463 56.44 3.07 24.60
CA ILE A 463 56.36 4.24 25.51
C ILE A 463 57.47 4.17 26.57
N ALA A 464 57.85 2.96 27.03
CA ALA A 464 58.90 2.78 28.01
C ALA A 464 60.30 3.15 27.49
N GLU A 465 60.52 3.15 26.16
CA GLU A 465 61.79 3.59 25.54
C GLU A 465 61.97 5.12 25.62
N TYR A 466 60.87 5.87 25.76
CA TYR A 466 60.85 7.34 25.78
C TYR A 466 60.63 7.95 27.17
N LEU A 467 60.39 7.12 28.19
CA LEU A 467 60.27 7.57 29.58
C LEU A 467 61.62 7.37 30.30
N PRO A 468 62.24 8.43 30.86
CA PRO A 468 63.42 8.28 31.69
C PRO A 468 63.15 7.32 32.84
N SER A 469 64.06 6.36 33.03
CA SER A 469 64.10 5.46 34.19
C SER A 469 64.03 6.26 35.49
N THR A 470 62.84 6.35 36.09
CA THR A 470 62.50 6.21 37.53
C THR A 470 61.15 6.88 37.83
N ALA A 471 60.20 6.09 38.35
CA ALA A 471 59.00 6.51 39.12
C ALA A 471 58.00 7.45 38.39
N GLN A 472 56.71 7.14 38.15
CA GLN A 472 55.74 6.39 38.93
C GLN A 472 54.71 5.78 37.96
N LEU A 473 54.72 4.45 37.83
CA LEU A 473 53.54 3.70 37.41
C LEU A 473 52.81 3.28 38.70
N LEU A 474 51.46 3.27 38.63
CA LEU A 474 50.49 2.79 39.61
C LEU A 474 49.86 3.86 40.53
N ALA A 475 49.05 4.73 39.91
CA ALA A 475 47.78 5.13 40.51
C ALA A 475 46.67 4.98 39.45
N VAL A 476 46.40 3.73 39.09
CA VAL A 476 45.18 3.37 38.37
C VAL A 476 44.03 3.59 39.34
N GLY A 477 43.14 4.53 39.03
CA GLY A 477 41.87 4.71 39.73
C GLY A 477 40.95 3.50 39.55
N ASN A 478 41.25 2.42 40.25
CA ASN A 478 40.27 1.46 40.72
C ASN A 478 39.93 1.92 42.13
N SER A 479 38.66 2.22 42.41
CA SER A 479 38.16 2.40 43.76
C SER A 479 38.43 1.12 44.56
N THR A 480 39.58 1.05 45.23
CA THR A 480 39.86 0.00 46.18
C THR A 480 38.93 0.23 47.36
N GLY A 481 38.11 -0.76 47.69
CA GLY A 481 37.09 -0.71 48.72
C GLY A 481 36.45 -2.07 48.89
N SER A 482 35.86 -2.32 50.04
CA SER A 482 35.20 -3.58 50.37
C SER A 482 33.72 -3.53 50.00
N TYR A 483 33.26 -4.52 49.25
CA TYR A 483 31.85 -4.72 48.92
C TYR A 483 31.24 -5.67 49.95
N HIS A 484 30.35 -5.15 50.78
CA HIS A 484 29.62 -5.92 51.78
C HIS A 484 28.30 -6.40 51.17
N THR A 485 28.03 -7.69 51.32
CA THR A 485 26.79 -8.34 50.86
C THR A 485 26.30 -9.33 51.92
N PRO A 486 25.05 -9.79 51.85
CA PRO A 486 24.53 -10.83 52.75
C PRO A 486 25.28 -12.17 52.69
N HIS A 487 26.06 -12.38 51.63
CA HIS A 487 26.83 -13.61 51.41
C HIS A 487 28.31 -13.45 51.81
N GLY A 488 28.70 -12.28 52.34
CA GLY A 488 30.06 -11.99 52.79
C GLY A 488 30.64 -10.72 52.18
N ASN A 489 31.89 -10.45 52.55
CA ASN A 489 32.65 -9.27 52.16
C ASN A 489 33.61 -9.60 51.01
N PHE A 490 33.66 -8.75 49.99
CA PHE A 490 34.43 -8.98 48.77
C PHE A 490 35.29 -7.77 48.42
N ILE A 491 36.52 -8.04 47.99
CA ILE A 491 37.48 -7.01 47.57
C ILE A 491 37.16 -6.39 46.19
N SER A 492 36.19 -6.94 45.45
CA SER A 492 35.73 -6.39 44.17
C SER A 492 34.30 -6.84 43.83
N SER A 493 33.58 -6.03 43.06
CA SER A 493 32.23 -6.37 42.57
C SER A 493 32.22 -7.61 41.67
N ASN A 494 33.31 -7.88 40.93
CA ASN A 494 33.45 -9.07 40.10
C ASN A 494 33.60 -10.35 40.94
N ALA A 495 34.32 -10.30 42.06
CA ALA A 495 34.44 -11.44 42.98
C ALA A 495 33.09 -11.77 43.63
N ALA A 496 32.38 -10.74 44.11
CA ALA A 496 31.03 -10.89 44.65
C ALA A 496 30.04 -11.45 43.60
N ALA A 497 30.14 -11.00 42.34
CA ALA A 497 29.28 -11.44 41.25
C ALA A 497 29.40 -12.94 40.98
N LYS A 498 30.63 -13.44 41.00
CA LYS A 498 30.93 -14.87 40.81
C LYS A 498 30.41 -15.73 41.97
N ALA A 499 30.47 -15.22 43.20
CA ALA A 499 30.01 -15.94 44.38
C ALA A 499 28.48 -15.98 44.50
N ILE A 500 27.79 -14.87 44.16
CA ILE A 500 26.33 -14.72 44.36
C ILE A 500 25.54 -15.10 43.08
N GLY A 501 26.19 -15.14 41.92
CA GLY A 501 25.53 -15.48 40.65
C GLY A 501 24.70 -14.33 40.04
N ILE A 502 25.06 -13.08 40.32
CA ILE A 502 24.39 -11.86 39.82
C ILE A 502 25.42 -10.98 39.12
N SER A 503 25.02 -10.16 38.13
CA SER A 503 25.95 -9.27 37.42
C SER A 503 26.70 -8.31 38.35
N SER A 504 27.98 -8.06 38.07
CA SER A 504 28.81 -7.12 38.82
C SER A 504 28.26 -5.69 38.81
N SER A 505 27.57 -5.30 37.74
CA SER A 505 26.84 -4.03 37.65
C SER A 505 25.68 -3.92 38.65
N THR A 506 24.99 -5.02 38.91
CA THR A 506 23.90 -5.05 39.90
C THR A 506 24.46 -4.94 41.31
N ILE A 507 25.57 -5.61 41.59
CA ILE A 507 26.28 -5.52 42.87
C ILE A 507 26.77 -4.09 43.11
N ASP A 508 27.38 -3.47 42.10
CA ASP A 508 27.85 -2.09 42.21
C ASP A 508 26.71 -1.11 42.50
N THR A 509 25.56 -1.31 41.84
CA THR A 509 24.36 -0.48 42.05
C THR A 509 23.78 -0.64 43.45
N ARG A 510 23.77 -1.86 44.01
CA ARG A 510 23.25 -2.15 45.37
C ARG A 510 24.19 -1.62 46.44
N CYS A 511 25.50 -1.88 46.32
CA CYS A 511 26.49 -1.50 47.33
C CYS A 511 26.82 0.00 47.32
N LYS A 512 26.91 0.66 46.15
CA LYS A 512 27.23 2.10 46.07
C LYS A 512 26.04 3.02 46.32
N LYS A 513 24.81 2.49 46.37
CA LYS A 513 23.59 3.24 46.72
C LYS A 513 22.84 2.54 47.85
N PRO A 514 23.47 2.39 49.03
CA PRO A 514 22.96 1.55 50.11
C PRO A 514 21.62 2.08 50.68
N ASP A 515 21.35 3.38 50.59
CA ASP A 515 20.17 3.99 51.21
C ASP A 515 18.92 3.97 50.29
N ARG A 516 19.01 3.35 49.11
CA ARG A 516 17.88 3.23 48.17
C ARG A 516 16.92 2.14 48.62
N ILE A 517 15.62 2.48 48.71
CA ILE A 517 14.53 1.56 49.05
C ILE A 517 14.32 0.53 47.93
N ILE A 518 14.17 -0.73 48.33
CA ILE A 518 13.90 -1.86 47.45
C ILE A 518 12.42 -1.84 47.04
N ASN A 519 12.19 -1.76 45.72
CA ASN A 519 10.86 -1.72 45.12
C ASN A 519 10.50 -3.02 44.39
N SER A 520 9.25 -3.11 43.93
CA SER A 520 8.68 -4.33 43.31
C SER A 520 9.29 -4.74 41.98
N TYR A 521 10.12 -3.88 41.38
CA TYR A 521 10.85 -4.18 40.16
C TYR A 521 12.17 -4.92 40.42
N CYS A 522 12.65 -4.98 41.67
CA CYS A 522 13.87 -5.69 42.04
C CYS A 522 13.57 -7.19 42.21
N LYS A 523 14.28 -8.06 41.48
CA LYS A 523 14.21 -9.53 41.63
C LYS A 523 14.93 -9.99 42.90
N VAL A 524 14.32 -9.76 44.07
CA VAL A 524 14.83 -10.12 45.40
C VAL A 524 13.71 -10.74 46.26
N PRO A 525 14.03 -11.42 47.38
CA PRO A 525 13.01 -11.97 48.26
C PRO A 525 11.97 -10.93 48.70
N LYS A 526 10.69 -11.35 48.80
CA LYS A 526 9.58 -10.43 49.16
C LYS A 526 9.78 -9.76 50.51
N GLU A 527 10.52 -10.39 51.42
CA GLU A 527 10.84 -9.88 52.75
C GLU A 527 11.75 -8.64 52.75
N TRP A 528 12.41 -8.36 51.63
CA TRP A 528 13.31 -7.22 51.46
C TRP A 528 12.60 -5.98 50.90
N MET A 529 11.34 -6.12 50.51
CA MET A 529 10.54 -5.06 49.92
C MET A 529 10.26 -3.95 50.94
N GLY A 530 10.52 -2.70 50.56
CA GLY A 530 10.33 -1.54 51.44
C GLY A 530 11.51 -1.26 52.39
N LYS A 531 12.53 -2.13 52.44
CA LYS A 531 13.79 -1.91 53.16
C LYS A 531 14.84 -1.24 52.28
N THR A 532 15.85 -0.61 52.88
CA THR A 532 17.02 -0.09 52.14
C THR A 532 18.03 -1.20 51.85
N TRP A 533 18.87 -1.03 50.82
CA TRP A 533 19.96 -1.98 50.54
C TRP A 533 20.91 -2.16 51.73
N ARG A 534 21.13 -1.10 52.52
CA ARG A 534 21.91 -1.13 53.76
C ARG A 534 21.30 -2.07 54.80
N GLU A 535 19.99 -1.96 55.04
CA GLU A 535 19.26 -2.79 56.01
C GLU A 535 19.29 -4.27 55.65
N VAL A 536 19.32 -4.59 54.36
CA VAL A 536 19.44 -5.97 53.87
C VAL A 536 20.88 -6.38 53.60
N GLY A 537 21.87 -5.66 54.13
CA GLY A 537 23.26 -6.12 54.17
C GLY A 537 24.13 -5.75 52.95
N TRP A 538 23.74 -4.76 52.15
CA TRP A 538 24.49 -4.32 50.97
C TRP A 538 25.03 -2.90 51.14
N TRP A 539 26.35 -2.74 51.20
CA TRP A 539 27.00 -1.43 51.12
C TRP A 539 28.44 -1.55 50.60
N PHE A 540 28.99 -0.43 50.15
CA PHE A 540 30.37 -0.31 49.72
C PHE A 540 31.13 0.55 50.73
N GLU A 541 32.25 0.05 51.21
CA GLU A 541 33.17 0.76 52.08
C GLU A 541 34.43 1.10 51.26
N PRO A 542 34.61 2.36 50.84
CA PRO A 542 35.85 2.78 50.19
C PRO A 542 37.04 2.60 51.14
N LYS A 543 38.20 2.12 50.63
CA LYS A 543 39.45 2.07 51.39
C LYS A 543 40.15 3.41 51.42
#